data_AF-A0A285UI84-F1
#
_entry.id   AF-A0A285UI84-F1
#
_cell.length_a   1.000
_cell.length_b   1.000
_cell.length_c   1.000
_cell.angle_alpha   90.00
_cell.angle_beta   90.00
_cell.angle_gamma   90.00
#
_symmetry.space_group_name_H-M   'P 1'
#
loop_
_entity.id
_entity.type
_entity.pdbx_description
1 polymer ?
#
loop_
_entity_poly.entity_id
_entity_poly.type
_entity_poly.pdbx_seq_one_letter_code
_entity_poly.pdbx_strand_id
1 'polypeptide(L)'
;MIYMRISSLLYLIVFLLSFGVYFYYIEAILVEMWQRFLGFMILLYLLQFLKRKAELHFEFLNKRINKELSVWIVIGLFSGVIIFGMLTGA
;
A
#
# COMPACT_ATOMS: atom_id res chain seq x y z
N MET A 1 13.16 16.44 -14.97
CA MET A 1 13.20 15.17 -14.23
C MET A 1 12.42 15.36 -12.93
N ILE A 2 11.22 14.77 -12.80
CA ILE A 2 10.37 14.92 -11.61
C ILE A 2 10.79 13.83 -10.61
N TYR A 3 11.17 14.21 -9.40
CA TYR A 3 11.64 13.28 -8.36
C TYR A 3 10.52 12.99 -7.35
N MET A 4 10.29 11.71 -7.02
CA MET A 4 9.36 11.30 -5.96
C MET A 4 10.13 10.91 -4.69
N ARG A 5 9.53 11.15 -3.52
CA ARG A 5 10.09 10.68 -2.25
C ARG A 5 9.86 9.18 -2.12
N ILE A 6 10.85 8.48 -1.58
CA ILE A 6 10.74 7.04 -1.27
C ILE A 6 9.58 6.78 -0.30
N SER A 7 9.33 7.69 0.66
CA SER A 7 8.21 7.59 1.60
C SER A 7 6.85 7.47 0.89
N SER A 8 6.63 8.24 -0.17
CA SER A 8 5.38 8.18 -0.95
C SER A 8 5.22 6.86 -1.69
N LEU A 9 6.33 6.29 -2.16
CA LEU A 9 6.37 5.05 -2.93
C LEU A 9 6.09 3.84 -2.05
N LEU A 10 6.78 3.76 -0.90
CA LEU A 10 6.52 2.76 0.13
C LEU A 10 5.10 2.88 0.68
N TYR A 11 4.62 4.11 0.91
CA TYR A 11 3.25 4.33 1.33
C TYR A 11 2.25 3.81 0.29
N LEU A 12 2.48 4.06 -1.01
CA LEU A 12 1.62 3.54 -2.08
C LEU A 12 1.58 2.02 -2.09
N ILE A 13 2.73 1.35 -1.96
CA ILE A 13 2.83 -0.12 -1.93
C ILE A 13 2.09 -0.68 -0.72
N VAL A 14 2.37 -0.15 0.48
CA VAL A 14 1.71 -0.60 1.72
C VAL A 14 0.20 -0.32 1.67
N PHE A 15 -0.20 0.82 1.10
CA PHE A 15 -1.59 1.18 0.89
C PHE A 15 -2.30 0.17 -0.02
N LEU A 16 -1.72 -0.15 -1.17
CA LEU A 16 -2.28 -1.12 -2.13
C LEU A 16 -2.41 -2.52 -1.51
N LEU A 17 -1.37 -2.99 -0.82
CA LEU A 17 -1.40 -4.28 -0.12
C LEU A 17 -2.49 -4.30 0.96
N SER A 18 -2.57 -3.24 1.75
CA SER A 18 -3.58 -3.12 2.81
C SER A 18 -5.00 -3.06 2.24
N PHE A 19 -5.18 -2.41 1.08
CA PHE A 19 -6.43 -2.42 0.34
C PHE A 19 -6.81 -3.83 -0.11
N GLY A 20 -5.88 -4.56 -0.75
CA GLY A 20 -6.13 -5.94 -1.18
C GLY A 20 -6.53 -6.85 -0.03
N VAL A 21 -5.84 -6.75 1.11
CA VAL A 21 -6.18 -7.50 2.33
C VAL A 21 -7.54 -7.08 2.87
N TYR A 22 -7.84 -5.78 2.89
CA TYR A 22 -9.11 -5.26 3.38
C TYR A 22 -10.30 -5.79 2.58
N PHE A 23 -10.27 -5.67 1.26
CA PHE A 23 -11.37 -6.11 0.40
C PHE A 23 -11.54 -7.64 0.41
N TYR A 24 -10.43 -8.39 0.42
CA TYR A 24 -10.49 -9.85 0.37
C TYR A 24 -10.92 -10.49 1.70
N TYR A 25 -10.36 -10.03 2.82
CA TYR A 25 -10.59 -10.64 4.13
C TYR A 25 -11.60 -9.89 4.99
N ILE A 26 -11.47 -8.56 5.08
CA ILE A 26 -12.24 -7.78 6.07
C ILE A 26 -13.63 -7.44 5.53
N GLU A 27 -13.74 -6.98 4.28
CA GLU A 27 -15.03 -6.66 3.69
C GLU A 27 -15.95 -7.88 3.58
N ALA A 28 -15.38 -9.06 3.32
CA ALA A 28 -16.11 -10.33 3.25
C ALA A 28 -16.78 -10.72 4.59
N ILE A 29 -16.23 -10.29 5.72
CA ILE A 29 -16.76 -10.59 7.07
C ILE A 29 -17.81 -9.55 7.49
N LEU A 30 -17.72 -8.33 6.97
CA LEU A 30 -18.60 -7.23 7.36
C LEU A 30 -19.88 -7.25 6.53
N VAL A 31 -21.02 -7.45 7.18
CA VAL A 31 -22.34 -7.56 6.52
C VAL A 31 -22.94 -6.18 6.25
N GLU A 32 -22.80 -5.26 7.21
CA GLU A 32 -23.43 -3.94 7.17
C GLU A 32 -22.56 -2.90 6.45
N MET A 33 -23.18 -2.08 5.59
CA MET A 33 -22.49 -1.04 4.80
C MET A 33 -21.74 -0.04 5.70
N TRP A 34 -22.34 0.35 6.84
CA TRP A 34 -21.71 1.27 7.78
C TRP A 34 -20.46 0.68 8.44
N GLN A 35 -20.47 -0.61 8.76
CA GLN A 35 -19.31 -1.27 9.34
C GLN A 35 -18.16 -1.37 8.34
N ARG A 36 -18.46 -1.63 7.05
CA ARG A 36 -17.47 -1.57 5.97
C ARG A 36 -16.90 -0.17 5.81
N PHE A 37 -17.73 0.86 5.91
CA PHE A 37 -17.25 2.23 5.84
C PHE A 37 -16.33 2.56 7.03
N LEU A 38 -16.73 2.14 8.23
CA LEU A 38 -16.00 2.41 9.47
C LEU A 38 -14.69 1.62 9.55
N GLY A 39 -14.68 0.35 9.13
CA GLY A 39 -13.48 -0.47 8.99
C GLY A 39 -12.50 0.12 7.98
N PHE A 40 -13.02 0.64 6.86
CA PHE A 40 -12.21 1.31 5.86
C PHE A 40 -11.59 2.61 6.39
N MET A 41 -12.37 3.42 7.12
CA MET A 41 -11.84 4.62 7.79
C MET A 41 -10.75 4.28 8.81
N ILE A 42 -10.93 3.22 9.60
CA ILE A 42 -9.91 2.75 10.55
C ILE A 42 -8.63 2.34 9.80
N LEU A 43 -8.74 1.59 8.71
CA LEU A 43 -7.60 1.18 7.88
C LEU A 43 -6.81 2.40 7.38
N LEU A 44 -7.51 3.39 6.81
CA LEU A 44 -6.90 4.63 6.32
C LEU A 44 -6.21 5.39 7.44
N TYR A 45 -6.86 5.51 8.60
CA TYR A 45 -6.29 6.17 9.77
C TYR A 45 -5.01 5.48 10.24
N LEU A 46 -5.03 4.13 10.32
CA LEU A 46 -3.88 3.34 10.72
C LEU A 46 -2.71 3.53 9.75
N LEU A 47 -2.98 3.50 8.45
CA LEU A 47 -1.97 3.73 7.42
C LEU A 47 -1.35 5.12 7.50
N GLN A 48 -2.17 6.14 7.71
CA GLN A 48 -1.70 7.52 7.86
C GLN A 48 -0.86 7.70 9.13
N PHE A 49 -1.27 7.06 10.22
CA PHE A 49 -0.52 7.04 11.48
C PHE A 49 0.84 6.35 11.31
N LEU A 50 0.87 5.16 10.71
CA LEU A 50 2.09 4.41 10.43
C LEU A 50 3.03 5.20 9.50
N LYS A 51 2.49 5.86 8.47
CA LYS A 51 3.26 6.73 7.59
C LYS A 51 3.95 7.84 8.37
N ARG A 52 3.20 8.60 9.17
CA ARG A 52 3.76 9.70 9.98
C ARG A 52 4.84 9.19 10.95
N LYS A 53 4.59 8.06 11.62
CA LYS A 53 5.54 7.47 12.57
C LYS A 53 6.82 7.00 11.87
N ALA A 54 6.69 6.37 10.70
CA ALA A 54 7.83 5.92 9.90
C ALA A 54 8.65 7.10 9.36
N GLU A 55 8.00 8.16 8.84
CA GLU A 55 8.69 9.37 8.37
C GLU A 55 9.48 10.07 9.47
N LEU A 56 9.04 10.00 10.73
CA LEU A 56 9.75 10.57 11.88
C LEU A 56 10.98 9.75 12.31
N HIS A 57 10.99 8.43 12.11
CA HIS A 57 12.06 7.55 12.60
C HIS A 57 13.13 7.26 11.55
N PHE A 58 12.84 7.44 10.27
CA PHE A 58 13.69 6.97 9.19
C PHE A 58 14.01 8.07 8.18
N GLU A 59 15.19 8.69 8.32
CA GLU A 59 15.68 9.70 7.37
C GLU A 59 15.82 9.18 5.93
N PHE A 60 16.04 7.86 5.76
CA PHE A 60 16.13 7.25 4.43
C PHE A 60 14.84 7.40 3.61
N LEU A 61 13.68 7.54 4.27
CA LEU A 61 12.39 7.73 3.61
C LEU A 61 12.26 9.11 2.95
N ASN A 62 13.06 10.09 3.39
CA ASN A 62 13.13 11.42 2.78
C ASN A 62 14.05 11.46 1.55
N LYS A 63 14.81 10.39 1.26
CA LYS A 63 15.58 10.33 0.01
C LYS A 63 14.64 10.38 -1.20
N ARG A 64 15.09 11.06 -2.24
CA ARG A 64 14.36 11.20 -3.50
C ARG A 64 14.85 10.12 -4.47
N ILE A 65 13.91 9.43 -5.09
CA ILE A 65 14.16 8.45 -6.15
C ILE A 65 13.65 9.01 -7.49
N ASN A 66 14.31 8.59 -8.57
CA ASN A 66 13.87 8.91 -9.92
C ASN A 66 12.49 8.28 -10.18
N LYS A 67 11.54 9.08 -10.67
CA LYS A 67 10.15 8.67 -10.87
C LYS A 67 10.02 7.48 -11.83
N GLU A 68 10.87 7.37 -12.85
CA GLU A 68 10.89 6.21 -13.74
C GLU A 68 11.19 4.92 -12.97
N LEU A 69 12.23 4.95 -12.14
CA LEU A 69 12.62 3.82 -11.30
C LEU A 69 11.51 3.45 -10.30
N SER A 70 10.77 4.45 -9.80
CA SER A 70 9.62 4.21 -8.92
C SER A 70 8.47 3.48 -9.59
N VAL A 71 8.17 3.82 -10.84
CA VAL A 71 7.11 3.17 -11.61
C VAL A 71 7.51 1.72 -11.93
N TRP A 72 8.77 1.48 -12.31
CA TRP A 72 9.28 0.13 -12.54
C TRP A 72 9.20 -0.76 -11.29
N ILE A 73 9.48 -0.21 -10.10
CA ILE A 73 9.31 -0.94 -8.84
C ILE A 73 7.85 -1.33 -8.63
N VAL A 74 6.91 -0.39 -8.83
CA VAL A 74 5.47 -0.68 -8.67
C VAL A 74 5.00 -1.72 -9.69
N ILE A 75 5.39 -1.58 -10.95
CA ILE A 75 5.06 -2.55 -12.02
C ILE A 75 5.63 -3.93 -11.67
N GLY A 76 6.89 -3.99 -11.24
CA GLY A 76 7.54 -5.25 -10.83
C GLY A 76 6.86 -5.93 -9.64
N LEU A 77 6.34 -5.14 -8.70
CA LEU A 77 5.59 -5.66 -7.56
C LEU A 77 4.23 -6.23 -8.00
N PHE A 78 3.51 -5.52 -8.88
CA PHE A 78 2.25 -6.01 -9.44
C PHE A 78 2.44 -7.26 -10.29
N SER A 79 3.43 -7.29 -11.17
CA SER A 79 3.72 -8.47 -12.00
C SER A 79 4.15 -9.66 -11.14
N GLY A 80 4.96 -9.43 -10.09
CA GLY A 80 5.32 -10.45 -9.12
C GLY A 80 4.11 -11.05 -8.39
N VAL A 81 3.16 -10.21 -7.95
CA VAL A 81 1.92 -10.66 -7.30
C VAL A 81 1.04 -11.47 -8.25
N ILE A 82 0.90 -11.04 -9.52
CA ILE A 82 0.12 -11.76 -10.54
C ILE A 82 0.75 -13.13 -10.84
N ILE A 83 2.08 -13.17 -11.06
CA ILE A 83 2.81 -14.40 -11.32
C ILE A 83 2.70 -15.35 -10.13
N PHE A 84 2.85 -14.85 -8.91
CA PHE A 84 2.69 -15.64 -7.70
C PHE A 84 1.27 -16.21 -7.57
N GLY A 85 0.24 -15.39 -7.81
CA GLY A 85 -1.16 -15.83 -7.81
C GLY A 85 -1.42 -16.95 -8.82
N MET A 86 -0.89 -16.81 -10.05
CA MET A 86 -0.97 -17.85 -11.08
C MET A 86 -0.26 -19.15 -10.70
N LEU A 87 0.89 -19.06 -10.02
CA LEU A 87 1.64 -20.24 -9.56
C LEU A 87 0.96 -20.95 -8.38
N THR A 88 0.26 -20.21 -7.52
CA THR A 88 -0.46 -20.78 -6.36
C THR A 88 -1.87 -21.27 -6.68
N GLY A 89 -2.35 -21.10 -7.93
CA GLY A 89 -3.64 -21.65 -8.38
C GLY A 89 -4.88 -21.02 -7.72
N ALA A 90 -4.79 -19.72 -7.39
CA ALA A 90 -5.95 -18.92 -6.97
C ALA A 90 -6.65 -18.28 -8.18
#